data_AF-A0A6G3XUF1-F1
#
_entry.id   AF-A0A6G3XUF1-F1
#
_cell.length_a   1.000
_cell.length_b   1.000
_cell.length_c   1.000
_cell.angle_alpha   90.00
_cell.angle_beta   90.00
_cell.angle_gamma   90.00
#
_symmetry.space_group_name_H-M   'P 1'
#
loop_
_entity.id
_entity.type
_entity.pdbx_description
1 polymer ?
#
loop_
_entity_poly.entity_id
_entity_poly.type
_entity_poly.pdbx_seq_one_letter_code
_entity_poly.pdbx_strand_id
1 'polypeptide(L)'
;PVQGPGRARRAAGPGTGPLSGRIDLSGPQGAQVRMAIASVQRICPEFNPVQVLRRSGRSVLIVGTTGRATAVAKCLLDHSPAWTERFRHEIAAYRAFVRHRPPVRAPRLIAADPENCTLVIER
;
A
#
# COMPACT_ATOMS: atom_id res chain seq x y z
N PRO A 1 -24.31 18.86 -29.33
CA PRO A 1 -24.40 17.62 -28.52
C PRO A 1 -23.44 16.54 -29.05
N VAL A 2 -22.33 16.29 -28.36
CA VAL A 2 -21.44 15.15 -28.64
C VAL A 2 -20.99 14.54 -27.32
N GLN A 3 -21.53 13.36 -27.00
CA GLN A 3 -21.19 12.55 -25.83
C GLN A 3 -20.00 11.64 -26.20
N GLY A 4 -18.86 11.80 -25.54
CA GLY A 4 -17.73 10.86 -25.62
C GLY A 4 -17.82 9.83 -24.48
N PRO A 5 -17.63 8.53 -24.75
CA PRO A 5 -17.97 7.47 -23.80
C PRO A 5 -16.96 7.40 -22.65
N GLY A 6 -17.49 7.18 -21.45
CA GLY A 6 -16.75 7.08 -20.21
C GLY A 6 -15.70 5.96 -20.22
N ARG A 7 -14.49 6.32 -19.79
CA ARG A 7 -13.37 5.39 -19.61
C ARG A 7 -13.72 4.36 -18.53
N ALA A 8 -14.00 3.13 -18.96
CA ALA A 8 -14.19 1.98 -18.11
C ALA A 8 -12.96 1.78 -17.19
N ARG A 9 -13.20 1.72 -15.88
CA ARG A 9 -12.20 1.36 -14.88
C ARG A 9 -11.78 -0.08 -15.14
N ARG A 10 -10.47 -0.33 -15.30
CA ARG A 10 -9.94 -1.69 -15.48
C ARG A 10 -10.33 -2.56 -14.28
N ALA A 11 -10.93 -3.70 -14.59
CA ALA A 11 -11.41 -4.71 -13.66
C ALA A 11 -10.28 -5.21 -12.74
N ALA A 12 -10.63 -5.38 -11.47
CA ALA A 12 -9.84 -6.13 -10.52
C ALA A 12 -9.73 -7.59 -11.00
N GLY A 13 -8.50 -8.09 -11.15
CA GLY A 13 -8.23 -9.51 -11.42
C GLY A 13 -8.74 -10.42 -10.28
N PRO A 14 -8.89 -11.72 -10.54
CA PRO A 14 -9.62 -12.65 -9.69
C PRO A 14 -8.88 -12.86 -8.36
N GLY A 15 -9.61 -12.72 -7.27
CA GLY A 15 -9.08 -12.77 -5.91
C GLY A 15 -9.56 -11.58 -5.06
N THR A 16 -10.85 -11.27 -5.12
CA THR A 16 -11.53 -10.43 -4.13
C THR A 16 -11.87 -11.31 -2.93
N GLY A 17 -10.89 -11.52 -2.05
CA GLY A 17 -11.20 -11.78 -0.65
C GLY A 17 -12.00 -10.59 -0.10
N PRO A 18 -12.87 -10.80 0.91
CA PRO A 18 -13.74 -9.76 1.42
C PRO A 18 -12.93 -8.53 1.82
N LEU A 19 -13.40 -7.35 1.40
CA LEU A 19 -12.93 -6.05 1.88
C LEU A 19 -13.30 -5.98 3.37
N SER A 20 -12.39 -6.44 4.24
CA SER A 20 -12.65 -6.57 5.68
C SER A 20 -13.02 -5.19 6.24
N GLY A 21 -14.28 -5.02 6.66
CA GLY A 21 -14.93 -3.74 6.94
C GLY A 21 -14.46 -3.00 8.19
N ARG A 22 -13.46 -3.52 8.90
CA ARG A 22 -12.76 -2.83 9.99
C ARG A 22 -11.45 -3.59 10.23
N ILE A 23 -10.43 -2.91 10.75
CA ILE A 23 -9.21 -3.60 11.13
C ILE A 23 -9.52 -4.51 12.32
N ASP A 24 -9.63 -5.82 12.09
CA ASP A 24 -9.61 -6.80 13.16
C ASP A 24 -8.17 -7.04 13.58
N LEU A 25 -7.85 -6.59 14.79
CA LEU A 25 -6.54 -6.74 15.40
C LEU A 25 -6.46 -7.99 16.27
N SER A 26 -7.47 -8.84 16.34
CA SER A 26 -7.44 -10.06 17.15
C SER A 26 -6.74 -11.24 16.45
N GLY A 27 -6.26 -12.20 17.25
CA GLY A 27 -5.64 -13.44 16.77
C GLY A 27 -4.32 -13.30 15.99
N PRO A 28 -3.83 -14.39 15.37
CA PRO A 28 -2.57 -14.39 14.62
C PRO A 28 -2.60 -13.47 13.40
N GLN A 29 -3.78 -13.34 12.79
CA GLN A 29 -3.97 -12.45 11.67
C GLN A 29 -3.83 -10.99 12.09
N GLY A 30 -4.44 -10.61 13.22
CA GLY A 30 -4.27 -9.29 13.82
C GLY A 30 -2.83 -8.99 14.23
N ALA A 31 -2.05 -10.00 14.66
CA ALA A 31 -0.64 -9.81 14.98
C ALA A 31 0.20 -9.34 13.78
N GLN A 32 0.02 -9.95 12.61
CA GLN A 32 0.72 -9.51 11.40
C GLN A 32 0.29 -8.09 10.97
N VAL A 33 -0.99 -7.73 11.16
CA VAL A 33 -1.47 -6.37 10.86
C VAL A 33 -0.90 -5.35 11.84
N ARG A 34 -0.81 -5.67 13.13
CA ARG A 34 -0.14 -4.80 14.12
C ARG A 34 1.33 -4.58 13.77
N MET A 35 2.05 -5.63 13.39
CA MET A 35 3.44 -5.52 12.94
C MET A 35 3.58 -4.63 11.71
N ALA A 36 2.68 -4.79 10.73
CA ALA A 36 2.64 -3.93 9.55
C ALA A 36 2.38 -2.45 9.92
N ILE A 37 1.40 -2.18 10.80
CA ILE A 37 1.10 -0.82 11.29
C ILE A 37 2.31 -0.24 12.01
N ALA A 38 2.95 -0.99 12.90
CA ALA A 38 4.16 -0.54 13.60
C ALA A 38 5.29 -0.21 12.63
N SER A 39 5.46 -1.00 11.57
CA SER A 39 6.46 -0.72 10.53
C SER A 39 6.17 0.56 9.76
N VAL A 40 4.90 0.82 9.45
CA VAL A 40 4.46 2.05 8.80
C VAL A 40 4.70 3.26 9.70
N GLN A 41 4.28 3.18 10.97
CA GLN A 41 4.40 4.27 11.93
C GLN A 41 5.86 4.59 12.28
N ARG A 42 6.81 3.68 12.04
CA ARG A 42 8.25 3.98 12.15
C ARG A 42 8.73 5.00 11.12
N ILE A 43 8.16 4.98 9.91
CA ILE A 43 8.57 5.87 8.81
C ILE A 43 7.55 6.95 8.45
N CYS A 44 6.33 6.83 8.96
CA CYS A 44 5.22 7.77 8.79
C CYS A 44 4.40 7.77 10.10
N PRO A 45 4.92 8.41 11.18
CA PRO A 45 4.32 8.38 12.51
C PRO A 45 2.89 8.91 12.57
N GLU A 46 2.55 9.84 11.68
CA GLU A 46 1.23 10.45 11.54
C GLU A 46 0.24 9.59 10.74
N PHE A 47 0.65 8.40 10.28
CA PHE A 47 -0.25 7.47 9.60
C PHE A 47 -1.30 6.93 10.57
N ASN A 48 -2.55 7.29 10.32
CA ASN A 48 -3.71 6.78 11.04
C ASN A 48 -4.37 5.65 10.23
N PRO A 49 -4.20 4.37 10.60
CA PRO A 49 -4.76 3.24 9.86
C PRO A 49 -6.27 3.19 10.00
N VAL A 50 -6.99 3.06 8.89
CA VAL A 50 -8.46 3.02 8.84
C VAL A 50 -8.96 1.61 8.55
N GLN A 51 -8.42 0.96 7.53
CA GLN A 51 -8.93 -0.35 7.07
C GLN A 51 -7.85 -1.15 6.34
N VAL A 52 -7.89 -2.48 6.46
CA VAL A 52 -7.14 -3.38 5.58
C VAL A 52 -7.89 -3.52 4.25
N LEU A 53 -7.32 -2.98 3.16
CA LEU A 53 -7.91 -3.07 1.81
C LEU A 53 -7.72 -4.44 1.18
N ARG A 54 -6.56 -5.06 1.43
CA ARG A 54 -6.20 -6.36 0.86
C ARG A 54 -5.21 -7.04 1.78
N ARG A 55 -5.37 -8.34 1.91
CA ARG A 55 -4.39 -9.20 2.55
C ARG A 55 -4.14 -10.42 1.67
N SER A 56 -2.89 -10.81 1.59
CA SER A 56 -2.46 -12.07 1.01
C SER A 56 -1.38 -12.68 1.90
N GLY A 57 -0.96 -13.93 1.63
CA GLY A 57 0.21 -14.50 2.30
C GLY A 57 1.50 -13.71 2.08
N ARG A 58 1.55 -12.84 1.06
CA ARG A 58 2.76 -12.09 0.66
C ARG A 58 2.82 -10.68 1.21
N SER A 59 1.71 -9.96 1.21
CA SER A 59 1.66 -8.56 1.64
C SER A 59 0.29 -8.18 2.18
N VAL A 60 0.27 -7.12 2.98
CA VAL A 60 -0.95 -6.43 3.42
C VAL A 60 -0.99 -5.00 2.86
N LEU A 61 -2.19 -4.57 2.45
CA LEU A 61 -2.50 -3.20 2.07
C LEU A 61 -3.44 -2.59 3.09
N ILE A 62 -3.05 -1.46 3.66
CA ILE A 62 -3.81 -0.74 4.68
C ILE A 62 -4.08 0.66 4.14
N VAL A 63 -5.35 1.05 4.10
CA VAL A 63 -5.71 2.46 3.87
C VAL A 63 -5.73 3.19 5.20
N GLY A 64 -5.27 4.43 5.17
CA GLY A 64 -5.26 5.33 6.30
C GLY A 64 -5.20 6.78 5.84
N THR A 65 -4.86 7.66 6.77
CA THR A 65 -4.59 9.08 6.49
C THR A 65 -3.21 9.47 7.01
N THR A 66 -2.54 10.39 6.31
CA THR A 66 -1.41 11.18 6.85
C THR A 66 -1.82 12.65 6.80
N GLY A 67 -1.95 13.29 7.96
CA GLY A 67 -2.57 14.61 8.07
C GLY A 67 -3.96 14.63 7.44
N ARG A 68 -4.15 15.43 6.38
CA ARG A 68 -5.44 15.55 5.64
C ARG A 68 -5.52 14.65 4.40
N ALA A 69 -4.45 13.99 4.02
CA ALA A 69 -4.38 13.20 2.79
C ALA A 69 -4.69 11.72 3.06
N THR A 70 -5.41 11.09 2.13
CA THR A 70 -5.58 9.63 2.12
C THR A 70 -4.31 8.96 1.65
N ALA A 71 -3.91 7.90 2.34
CA ALA A 71 -2.71 7.13 2.03
C ALA A 71 -3.00 5.64 2.03
N VAL A 72 -2.19 4.90 1.25
CA VAL A 72 -2.13 3.45 1.30
C VAL A 72 -0.73 3.05 1.74
N ALA A 73 -0.67 2.25 2.80
CA ALA A 73 0.51 1.55 3.20
C ALA A 73 0.50 0.12 2.64
N LYS A 74 1.64 -0.31 2.10
CA LYS A 74 1.91 -1.67 1.69
C LYS A 74 3.07 -2.21 2.51
N CYS A 75 2.86 -3.35 3.15
CA CYS A 75 3.90 -4.03 3.93
C CYS A 75 4.03 -5.47 3.45
N LEU A 76 5.28 -5.91 3.25
CA LEU A 76 5.58 -7.30 2.95
C LEU A 76 5.39 -8.16 4.20
N LEU A 77 4.91 -9.39 4.02
CA LEU A 77 4.71 -10.40 5.07
C LEU A 77 5.60 -11.62 4.83
N ASP A 78 5.81 -11.97 3.56
CA ASP A 78 6.73 -13.02 3.12
C ASP A 78 8.04 -12.37 2.65
N HIS A 79 9.08 -12.47 3.46
CA HIS A 79 10.41 -11.90 3.20
C HIS A 79 11.34 -12.83 2.42
N SER A 80 10.81 -13.85 1.74
CA SER A 80 11.64 -14.67 0.84
C SER A 80 12.36 -13.78 -0.19
N PRO A 81 13.59 -14.14 -0.61
CA PRO A 81 14.45 -13.25 -1.39
C PRO A 81 13.79 -12.68 -2.65
N ALA A 82 13.00 -13.50 -3.37
CA ALA A 82 12.32 -13.09 -4.59
C ALA A 82 11.26 -11.99 -4.35
N TRP A 83 10.50 -12.08 -3.25
CA TRP A 83 9.50 -11.06 -2.93
C TRP A 83 10.12 -9.80 -2.34
N THR A 84 11.15 -9.95 -1.51
CA THR A 84 11.95 -8.83 -0.99
C THR A 84 12.55 -8.01 -2.13
N GLU A 85 13.19 -8.67 -3.11
CA GLU A 85 13.79 -7.98 -4.25
C GLU A 85 12.72 -7.26 -5.10
N ARG A 86 11.61 -7.94 -5.39
CA ARG A 86 10.50 -7.33 -6.12
C ARG A 86 9.92 -6.11 -5.39
N PHE A 87 9.83 -6.17 -4.07
CA PHE A 87 9.33 -5.05 -3.26
C PHE A 87 10.31 -3.88 -3.25
N ARG A 88 11.61 -4.16 -3.11
CA ARG A 88 12.67 -3.14 -3.20
C ARG A 88 12.68 -2.46 -4.57
N HIS A 89 12.44 -3.21 -5.64
CA HIS A 89 12.28 -2.64 -6.98
C HIS A 89 11.08 -1.68 -7.07
N GLU A 90 9.95 -2.02 -6.44
CA GLU A 90 8.78 -1.13 -6.35
C GLU A 90 9.09 0.17 -5.59
N ILE A 91 9.79 0.08 -4.44
CA ILE A 91 10.28 1.25 -3.71
C ILE A 91 11.22 2.10 -4.59
N ALA A 92 12.15 1.46 -5.30
CA ALA A 92 13.08 2.13 -6.19
C ALA A 92 12.35 2.89 -7.31
N ALA A 93 11.29 2.31 -7.89
CA ALA A 93 10.45 2.96 -8.88
C ALA A 93 9.77 4.23 -8.33
N TYR A 94 9.16 4.16 -7.14
CA TYR A 94 8.55 5.34 -6.52
C TYR A 94 9.58 6.42 -6.14
N ARG A 95 10.78 6.02 -5.67
CA ARG A 95 11.88 6.96 -5.43
C ARG A 95 12.36 7.62 -6.73
N ALA A 96 12.37 6.88 -7.85
CA ALA A 96 12.67 7.44 -9.15
C ALA A 96 11.60 8.44 -9.59
N PHE A 97 10.31 8.18 -9.34
CA PHE A 97 9.21 9.10 -9.66
C PHE A 97 9.29 10.45 -8.93
N VAL A 98 9.89 10.48 -7.74
CA VAL A 98 10.17 11.72 -7.02
C VAL A 98 11.23 12.56 -7.73
N ARG A 99 12.28 11.92 -8.27
CA ARG A 99 13.36 12.61 -9.01
C ARG A 99 12.93 12.97 -10.44
N HIS A 100 12.19 12.09 -11.09
CA HIS A 100 11.75 12.20 -12.46
C HIS A 100 10.27 11.88 -12.54
N ARG A 101 9.45 12.92 -12.69
CA ARG A 101 8.00 12.76 -12.73
C ARG A 101 7.62 11.80 -13.86
N PRO A 102 6.86 10.73 -13.58
CA PRO A 102 6.46 9.78 -14.61
C PRO A 102 5.56 10.47 -15.65
N PRO A 103 5.56 10.00 -16.92
CA PRO A 103 4.74 10.57 -18.00
C PRO A 103 3.24 10.36 -17.80
N VAL A 104 2.85 9.55 -16.81
CA VAL A 104 1.47 9.28 -16.42
C VAL A 104 1.28 9.62 -14.95
N ARG A 105 0.02 9.87 -14.54
CA ARG A 105 -0.28 10.03 -13.11
C ARG A 105 0.08 8.74 -12.36
N ALA A 106 0.97 8.87 -11.39
CA ALA A 106 1.32 7.82 -10.44
C ALA A 106 1.11 8.35 -9.03
N PRO A 107 0.79 7.47 -8.06
CA PRO A 107 0.73 7.86 -6.66
C PRO A 107 2.05 8.50 -6.20
N ARG A 108 1.97 9.61 -5.46
CA ARG A 108 3.13 10.21 -4.81
C ARG A 108 3.63 9.34 -3.67
N LEU A 109 4.95 9.23 -3.59
CA LEU A 109 5.64 8.63 -2.44
C LEU A 109 5.49 9.53 -1.22
N ILE A 110 5.03 8.97 -0.11
CA ILE A 110 4.98 9.62 1.21
C ILE A 110 6.19 9.18 2.03
N ALA A 111 6.39 7.87 2.18
CA ALA A 111 7.50 7.29 2.93
C ALA A 111 7.86 5.89 2.39
N ALA A 112 9.11 5.45 2.55
CA ALA A 112 9.50 4.09 2.22
C ALA A 112 10.70 3.60 3.05
N ASP A 113 10.62 2.34 3.45
CA ASP A 113 11.66 1.57 4.14
C ASP A 113 11.99 0.30 3.32
N PRO A 114 13.09 0.29 2.56
CA PRO A 114 13.50 -0.86 1.76
C PRO A 114 14.10 -2.01 2.59
N GLU A 115 14.50 -1.75 3.83
CA GLU A 115 15.03 -2.77 4.73
C GLU A 115 13.88 -3.62 5.27
N ASN A 116 12.83 -2.96 5.77
CA ASN A 116 11.63 -3.61 6.28
C ASN A 116 10.51 -3.80 5.24
N CYS A 117 10.79 -3.53 3.95
CA CYS A 117 9.84 -3.64 2.84
C CYS A 117 8.46 -3.02 3.16
N THR A 118 8.50 -1.74 3.54
CA THR A 118 7.32 -0.93 3.87
C THR A 118 7.26 0.30 2.95
N LEU A 119 6.08 0.56 2.37
CA LEU A 119 5.87 1.64 1.41
C LEU A 119 4.56 2.37 1.73
N VAL A 120 4.59 3.70 1.81
CA VAL A 120 3.42 4.57 2.00
C VAL A 120 3.30 5.51 0.82
N ILE A 121 2.14 5.50 0.16
CA ILE A 121 1.85 6.31 -1.03
C ILE A 121 0.50 7.00 -0.89
N GLU A 122 0.31 8.12 -1.60
CA GLU A 122 -1.00 8.76 -1.68
C GLU A 122 -2.03 7.82 -2.33
N ARG A 123 -3.30 7.99 -1.98
CA ARG A 123 -4.41 7.23 -2.56
C ARG A 123 -5.17 8.04 -3.60
#